data_AF-A0A0Q7C5C9-F1
#
_entry.id   AF-A0A0Q7C5C9-F1
#
_cell.length_a   1.000
_cell.length_b   1.000
_cell.length_c   1.000
_cell.angle_alpha   90.00
_cell.angle_beta   90.00
_cell.angle_gamma   90.00
#
_symmetry.space_group_name_H-M   'P 1'
#
loop_
_entity.id
_entity.type
_entity.pdbx_description
1 polymer ?
#
loop_
_entity_poly.entity_id
_entity_poly.type
_entity_poly.pdbx_seq_one_letter_code
_entity_poly.pdbx_strand_id
1 'polypeptide(L)'
;MVLDTLPLNTNGKVDRKALPAPEFTSERAYEAAAGEVEEKLAVIWADVLGVARVGRNDNFFELGGHSLLSARLVARVHAAMQGELTIRDVFQHPTLAAMAARIAEALEDNPVVQALSEIDSLIDSMETV
;
A
#
# COMPACT_ATOMS: atom_id res chain seq x y z
N MET A 1 11.99 -17.96 11.66
CA MET A 1 12.72 -18.60 12.79
C MET A 1 13.16 -17.52 13.77
N VAL A 2 13.01 -17.74 15.08
CA VAL A 2 13.54 -16.85 16.12
C VAL A 2 14.85 -17.46 16.65
N LEU A 3 15.87 -16.63 16.89
CA LEU A 3 17.14 -17.07 17.48
C LEU A 3 17.02 -17.15 19.00
N ASP A 4 17.38 -18.30 19.58
CA ASP A 4 17.40 -18.48 21.04
C ASP A 4 18.51 -17.66 21.72
N THR A 5 19.60 -17.40 20.99
CA THR A 5 20.73 -16.58 21.48
C THR A 5 21.36 -15.77 20.35
N LEU A 6 21.82 -14.56 20.66
CA LEU A 6 22.57 -13.74 19.71
C LEU A 6 24.02 -14.22 19.63
N PRO A 7 24.56 -14.52 18.42
CA PRO A 7 25.95 -14.90 18.27
C PRO A 7 26.85 -13.73 18.64
N LEU A 8 27.80 -13.98 19.55
CA LEU A 8 28.78 -13.01 20.02
C LEU A 8 30.18 -13.38 19.51
N ASN A 9 31.00 -12.38 19.21
CA ASN A 9 32.42 -12.56 18.94
C ASN A 9 33.21 -12.73 20.25
N THR A 10 34.52 -12.98 20.13
CA THR A 10 35.44 -13.18 21.28
C THR A 10 35.46 -12.02 22.28
N ASN A 11 35.03 -10.82 21.87
CA ASN A 11 34.94 -9.63 22.73
C ASN A 11 33.54 -9.43 23.33
N GLY A 12 32.64 -10.41 23.19
CA GLY A 12 31.26 -10.34 23.68
C GLY A 12 30.34 -9.39 22.89
N LYS A 13 30.78 -8.88 21.73
CA LYS A 13 29.93 -8.04 20.85
C LYS A 13 29.22 -8.93 19.82
N VAL A 14 28.05 -8.49 19.36
CA VAL A 14 27.29 -9.23 18.31
C VAL A 14 28.16 -9.46 17.07
N ASP A 15 28.29 -10.73 16.69
CA ASP A 15 28.95 -11.13 15.46
C ASP A 15 27.96 -11.09 14.29
N ARG A 16 27.96 -9.96 13.57
CA ARG A 16 27.07 -9.73 12.43
C ARG A 16 27.30 -10.70 11.26
N LYS A 17 28.49 -11.33 11.17
CA LYS A 17 28.80 -12.31 10.12
C LYS A 17 28.26 -13.70 10.45
N ALA A 18 28.12 -14.01 11.74
CA ALA A 18 27.55 -15.25 12.22
C ALA A 18 26.01 -15.20 12.34
N LEU A 19 25.38 -14.05 12.04
CA LEU A 19 23.93 -13.98 11.94
C LEU A 19 23.46 -14.87 10.78
N PRO A 20 22.45 -15.73 11.01
CA PRO A 20 21.79 -16.46 9.93
C PRO A 20 21.30 -15.49 8.87
N ALA A 21 21.42 -15.87 7.60
CA ALA A 21 20.81 -15.10 6.53
C ALA A 21 19.29 -15.08 6.74
N PRO A 22 18.64 -13.91 6.65
CA PRO A 22 17.18 -13.84 6.70
C PRO A 22 16.60 -14.62 5.52
N GLU A 23 15.74 -15.59 5.82
CA GLU A 23 14.93 -16.25 4.80
C GLU A 23 13.74 -15.34 4.48
N PHE A 24 13.80 -14.66 3.33
CA PHE A 24 12.66 -13.91 2.80
C PHE A 24 11.71 -14.86 2.09
N THR A 25 10.99 -15.68 2.85
CA THR A 25 9.95 -16.54 2.28
C THR A 25 8.68 -15.71 2.07
N SER A 26 8.45 -15.24 0.85
CA SER A 26 7.13 -14.78 0.42
C SER A 26 6.21 -16.00 0.24
N GLU A 27 5.88 -16.72 1.32
CA GLU A 27 4.98 -17.88 1.27
C GLU A 27 3.51 -17.49 1.02
N ARG A 28 3.22 -16.18 0.96
CA ARG A 28 1.89 -15.69 0.62
C ARG A 28 1.59 -16.04 -0.83
N ALA A 29 0.59 -16.90 -1.02
CA ALA A 29 0.06 -17.21 -2.33
C ALA A 29 -0.33 -15.90 -3.02
N TYR A 30 0.14 -15.73 -4.26
CA TYR A 30 -0.22 -14.58 -5.07
C TYR A 30 -1.74 -14.53 -5.24
N GLU A 31 -2.33 -13.40 -4.88
CA GLU A 31 -3.72 -13.07 -5.12
C GLU A 31 -3.77 -11.73 -5.85
N ALA A 32 -4.48 -11.69 -6.97
CA ALA A 32 -4.52 -10.51 -7.82
C ALA A 32 -5.23 -9.34 -7.12
N ALA A 33 -4.87 -8.11 -7.52
CA ALA A 33 -5.62 -6.92 -7.18
C ALA A 33 -7.08 -7.07 -7.63
N ALA A 34 -8.02 -6.61 -6.81
CA ALA A 34 -9.44 -6.69 -7.06
C ALA A 34 -10.05 -5.28 -7.12
N GLY A 35 -10.60 -4.92 -8.27
CA GLY A 35 -11.27 -3.63 -8.48
C GLY A 35 -10.33 -2.51 -8.91
N GLU A 36 -10.93 -1.42 -9.39
CA GLU A 36 -10.22 -0.36 -10.13
C GLU A 36 -9.14 0.35 -9.30
N VAL A 37 -9.41 0.60 -8.01
CA VAL A 37 -8.46 1.28 -7.11
C VAL A 37 -7.26 0.38 -6.82
N GLU A 38 -7.48 -0.89 -6.49
CA GLU A 38 -6.39 -1.85 -6.25
C GLU A 38 -5.53 -2.04 -7.51
N GLU A 39 -6.16 -2.18 -8.67
CA GLU A 39 -5.46 -2.37 -9.95
C GLU A 39 -4.56 -1.19 -10.31
N LYS A 40 -5.09 0.05 -10.22
CA LYS A 40 -4.30 1.27 -10.45
C LYS A 40 -3.15 1.40 -9.45
N LEU A 41 -3.43 1.12 -8.17
CA LEU A 41 -2.41 1.18 -7.14
C LEU A 41 -1.32 0.12 -7.35
N ALA A 42 -1.67 -1.08 -7.80
CA ALA A 42 -0.72 -2.15 -8.09
C ALA A 42 0.27 -1.75 -9.19
N VAL A 43 -0.22 -1.08 -10.24
CA VAL A 43 0.62 -0.54 -11.32
C VAL A 43 1.60 0.50 -10.77
N ILE A 44 1.10 1.46 -9.98
CA ILE A 44 1.95 2.50 -9.37
C ILE A 44 3.01 1.86 -8.45
N TRP A 45 2.64 0.85 -7.65
CA TRP A 45 3.60 0.13 -6.81
C TRP A 45 4.65 -0.60 -7.63
N ALA A 46 4.27 -1.32 -8.68
CA ALA A 46 5.19 -2.03 -9.55
C ALA A 46 6.25 -1.08 -10.12
N ASP A 47 5.83 0.12 -10.57
CA ASP A 47 6.72 1.16 -11.10
C ASP A 47 7.60 1.81 -10.03
N VAL A 48 7.08 2.02 -8.81
CA VAL A 48 7.84 2.63 -7.69
C VAL A 48 8.89 1.65 -7.16
N LEU A 49 8.53 0.38 -7.01
CA LEU A 49 9.35 -0.66 -6.40
C LEU A 49 10.26 -1.36 -7.42
N GLY A 50 9.97 -1.24 -8.72
CA GLY A 50 10.71 -1.92 -9.78
C GLY A 50 10.47 -3.43 -9.81
N VAL A 51 9.25 -3.87 -9.46
CA VAL A 51 8.86 -5.29 -9.43
C VAL A 51 7.91 -5.63 -10.56
N ALA A 52 7.92 -6.89 -11.02
CA ALA A 52 7.11 -7.30 -12.17
C ALA A 52 5.59 -7.33 -11.89
N ARG A 53 5.20 -7.65 -10.66
CA ARG A 53 3.80 -7.73 -10.23
C ARG A 53 3.67 -7.50 -8.74
N VAL A 54 2.49 -7.05 -8.33
CA VAL A 54 2.11 -6.84 -6.93
C VAL A 54 0.77 -7.53 -6.71
N GLY A 55 0.69 -8.37 -5.68
CA GLY A 55 -0.53 -9.00 -5.21
C GLY A 55 -1.25 -8.13 -4.18
N ARG A 56 -2.56 -8.36 -4.00
CA ARG A 56 -3.39 -7.55 -3.09
C ARG A 56 -2.95 -7.62 -1.62
N ASN A 57 -2.35 -8.74 -1.23
CA ASN A 57 -1.90 -8.99 0.13
C ASN A 57 -0.40 -8.70 0.30
N ASP A 58 0.29 -8.21 -0.74
CA ASP A 58 1.70 -7.87 -0.64
C ASP A 58 1.89 -6.64 0.23
N ASN A 59 2.95 -6.66 1.02
CA ASN A 59 3.32 -5.55 1.89
C ASN A 59 4.39 -4.68 1.22
N PHE A 60 4.17 -3.37 1.19
CA PHE A 60 5.02 -2.39 0.53
C PHE A 60 6.48 -2.48 1.00
N PHE A 61 6.69 -2.62 2.31
CA PHE A 61 8.00 -2.64 2.93
C PHE A 61 8.69 -4.01 2.78
N GLU A 62 7.91 -5.10 2.76
CA GLU A 62 8.44 -6.44 2.47
C GLU A 62 8.93 -6.55 1.02
N LEU A 63 8.31 -5.80 0.10
CA LEU A 63 8.73 -5.68 -1.31
C LEU A 63 9.91 -4.70 -1.53
N GLY A 64 10.53 -4.18 -0.46
CA GLY A 64 11.67 -3.26 -0.54
C GLY A 64 11.30 -1.78 -0.50
N GLY A 65 10.06 -1.45 -0.20
CA GLY A 65 9.61 -0.08 0.08
C GLY A 65 10.33 0.54 1.28
N HIS A 66 10.58 1.85 1.20
CA HIS A 66 11.19 2.63 2.27
C HIS A 66 10.77 4.10 2.17
N SER A 67 11.19 4.95 3.12
CA SER A 67 10.68 6.33 3.26
C SER A 67 10.69 7.18 1.98
N LEU A 68 11.74 7.10 1.16
CA LEU A 68 11.80 7.84 -0.11
C LEU A 68 10.83 7.27 -1.15
N LEU A 69 10.69 5.95 -1.22
CA LEU A 69 9.71 5.31 -2.10
C LEU A 69 8.29 5.58 -1.63
N SER A 70 8.03 5.61 -0.32
CA SER A 70 6.73 6.00 0.25
C SER A 70 6.36 7.43 -0.14
N ALA A 71 7.29 8.38 -0.06
CA ALA A 71 7.04 9.75 -0.50
C ALA A 71 6.75 9.84 -2.01
N ARG A 72 7.50 9.09 -2.83
CA ARG A 72 7.24 9.00 -4.28
C ARG A 72 5.89 8.37 -4.61
N LEU A 73 5.52 7.31 -3.87
CA LEU A 73 4.24 6.64 -4.00
C LEU A 73 3.10 7.61 -3.72
N VAL A 74 3.14 8.31 -2.59
CA VAL A 74 2.13 9.33 -2.22
C VAL A 74 1.95 10.37 -3.32
N ALA A 75 3.06 10.95 -3.82
CA ALA A 75 2.99 11.95 -4.89
C ALA A 75 2.37 11.40 -6.19
N ARG A 76 2.66 10.14 -6.56
CA ARG A 76 2.09 9.50 -7.75
C ARG A 76 0.61 9.17 -7.58
N VAL A 77 0.20 8.70 -6.41
CA VAL A 77 -1.21 8.41 -6.11
C VAL A 77 -2.04 9.70 -6.21
N HIS A 78 -1.57 10.79 -5.60
CA HIS A 78 -2.25 12.09 -5.69
C HIS A 78 -2.40 12.55 -7.15
N ALA A 79 -1.35 12.40 -7.96
CA ALA A 79 -1.36 12.80 -9.37
C ALA A 79 -2.26 11.92 -10.26
N ALA A 80 -2.32 10.61 -10.00
CA ALA A 80 -2.99 9.66 -10.88
C ALA A 80 -4.46 9.40 -10.49
N MET A 81 -4.80 9.52 -9.22
CA MET A 81 -6.08 9.04 -8.68
C MET A 81 -6.87 10.12 -7.94
N GLN A 82 -6.30 11.33 -7.75
CA GLN A 82 -6.90 12.41 -6.93
C GLN A 82 -7.21 11.97 -5.47
N GLY A 83 -6.73 10.79 -5.06
CA GLY A 83 -6.98 10.24 -3.74
C GLY A 83 -6.03 10.82 -2.70
N GLU A 84 -6.54 11.10 -1.51
CA GLU A 84 -5.74 11.56 -0.39
C GLU A 84 -5.05 10.36 0.28
N LEU A 85 -3.80 10.11 -0.11
CA LEU A 85 -2.92 9.16 0.59
C LEU A 85 -1.85 9.93 1.37
N THR A 86 -1.72 9.71 2.68
CA THR A 86 -0.62 10.30 3.46
C THR A 86 0.51 9.31 3.68
N ILE A 87 1.71 9.81 4.02
CA ILE A 87 2.81 8.93 4.44
C ILE A 87 2.39 8.09 5.67
N ARG A 88 1.60 8.65 6.59
CA ARG A 88 1.10 7.92 7.75
C ARG A 88 0.28 6.70 7.32
N ASP A 89 -0.60 6.87 6.33
CA ASP A 89 -1.43 5.77 5.83
C ASP A 89 -0.58 4.65 5.23
N VAL A 90 0.51 4.98 4.53
CA VAL A 90 1.44 3.98 4.00
C VAL A 90 2.05 3.10 5.09
N PHE A 91 2.34 3.67 6.26
CA PHE A 91 2.86 2.89 7.39
C PHE A 91 1.78 2.14 8.16
N GLN A 92 0.56 2.69 8.27
CA GLN A 92 -0.54 2.06 9.00
C GLN A 92 -1.20 0.93 8.20
N HIS A 93 -1.24 1.08 6.87
CA HIS A 93 -1.91 0.18 5.93
C HIS A 93 -0.91 -0.28 4.87
N PRO A 94 0.09 -1.09 5.26
CA PRO A 94 1.21 -1.39 4.38
C PRO A 94 0.88 -2.40 3.28
N THR A 95 -0.33 -2.97 3.25
CA THR A 95 -0.75 -3.89 2.19
C THR A 95 -1.46 -3.16 1.06
N LEU A 96 -1.37 -3.69 -0.17
CA LEU A 96 -2.03 -3.09 -1.33
C LEU A 96 -3.54 -2.90 -1.08
N ALA A 97 -4.23 -3.95 -0.64
CA ALA A 97 -5.68 -3.92 -0.39
C ALA A 97 -6.06 -2.90 0.70
N ALA A 98 -5.31 -2.83 1.81
CA ALA A 98 -5.61 -1.88 2.89
C ALA A 98 -5.35 -0.43 2.47
N MET A 99 -4.29 -0.19 1.71
CA MET A 99 -3.97 1.13 1.18
C MET A 99 -5.01 1.58 0.13
N ALA A 100 -5.44 0.68 -0.73
CA ALA A 100 -6.51 0.93 -1.70
C ALA A 100 -7.84 1.26 -1.01
N ALA A 101 -8.20 0.54 0.05
CA ALA A 101 -9.39 0.85 0.84
C ALA A 101 -9.34 2.29 1.41
N ARG A 102 -8.19 2.73 1.93
CA ARG A 102 -8.02 4.11 2.41
C ARG A 102 -8.13 5.16 1.31
N ILE A 103 -7.62 4.86 0.13
CA ILE A 103 -7.77 5.75 -1.03
C ILE A 103 -9.25 5.83 -1.44
N ALA A 104 -9.98 4.71 -1.43
CA ALA A 104 -11.39 4.68 -1.76
C ALA A 104 -12.24 5.46 -0.75
N GLU A 105 -12.03 5.27 0.55
CA GLU A 105 -12.67 6.05 1.62
C GLU A 105 -12.45 7.56 1.41
N ALA A 106 -11.22 7.98 1.12
CA ALA A 106 -10.90 9.39 0.87
C ALA A 106 -11.57 9.97 -0.39
N LEU A 107 -11.86 9.13 -1.40
CA LEU A 107 -12.58 9.55 -2.60
C LEU A 107 -14.07 9.73 -2.32
N GLU A 108 -14.65 8.90 -1.45
CA GLU A 108 -16.05 9.02 -1.00
C GLU A 108 -16.26 10.22 -0.06
N ASP A 109 -15.26 10.54 0.77
CA ASP A 109 -15.29 11.70 1.69
C ASP A 109 -15.00 13.04 0.99
N ASN A 110 -14.75 13.04 -0.33
CA ASN A 110 -14.47 14.26 -1.06
C ASN A 110 -15.75 15.13 -1.21
N PRO A 111 -15.78 16.36 -0.68
CA PRO A 111 -16.99 17.19 -0.64
C PRO A 111 -17.50 17.56 -2.04
N VAL A 112 -16.63 17.59 -3.06
CA VAL A 112 -17.05 17.82 -4.45
C VAL A 112 -17.77 16.59 -5.01
N VAL A 113 -17.26 15.39 -4.73
CA VAL A 113 -17.88 14.13 -5.15
C VAL A 113 -19.22 13.93 -4.45
N GLN A 114 -19.30 14.23 -3.15
CA GLN A 114 -20.53 14.19 -2.37
C GLN A 114 -21.58 15.17 -2.93
N ALA A 115 -21.20 16.44 -3.17
CA ALA A 115 -22.12 17.43 -3.73
C ALA A 115 -22.65 17.04 -5.12
N LEU A 116 -21.83 16.42 -5.98
CA LEU A 116 -22.27 15.92 -7.28
C LEU A 116 -23.23 14.73 -7.14
N SER A 117 -22.95 13.79 -6.24
CA SER A 117 -23.86 12.66 -5.97
C SER A 117 -25.21 13.11 -5.39
N GLU A 118 -25.22 14.14 -4.54
CA GLU A 118 -26.44 14.76 -4.02
C GLU A 118 -27.26 15.40 -5.15
N ILE A 119 -26.61 16.09 -6.10
CA ILE A 119 -27.27 16.70 -7.26
C ILE A 119 -27.89 15.61 -8.15
N ASP A 120 -27.15 14.55 -8.48
CA ASP A 120 -27.66 13.45 -9.32
C ASP A 120 -28.89 12.79 -8.67
N SER A 121 -28.85 12.56 -7.34
CA SER A 121 -29.99 12.00 -6.59
C SER A 121 -31.23 12.89 -6.60
N LEU A 122 -31.03 14.22 -6.63
CA LEU A 122 -32.11 15.21 -6.68
C LEU A 122 -32.75 15.27 -8.08
N ILE A 123 -31.94 15.14 -9.13
CA ILE A 123 -32.41 15.08 -10.53
C ILE A 123 -33.26 13.82 -10.76
N ASP A 124 -32.77 12.65 -10.34
CA ASP A 124 -33.52 11.38 -10.45
C ASP A 124 -34.86 11.44 -9.70
N SER A 125 -34.88 12.11 -8.54
CA SER A 125 -36.10 12.31 -7.75
C SER A 125 -37.12 13.24 -8.44
N MET A 126 -36.67 14.14 -9.31
CA MET A 126 -37.54 15.07 -10.06
C MET A 126 -38.07 14.48 -11.36
N GLU A 127 -37.38 13.52 -12.00
CA GLU A 127 -37.83 12.86 -13.23
C GLU A 127 -38.89 11.76 -13.01
N THR A 128 -39.13 11.36 -11.76
CA THR A 128 -40.09 10.28 -11.42
C THR A 128 -41.54 10.78 -11.20
N VAL A 129 -41.85 12.05 -11.50
CA VAL A 129 -43.18 12.68 -11.34
C VAL A 129 -43.76 13.09 -12.68
#